data_AF-A0A844EFP6-F1
#
_entry.id   AF-A0A844EFP6-F1
#
_cell.length_a   1.000
_cell.length_b   1.000
_cell.length_c   1.000
_cell.angle_alpha   90.00
_cell.angle_beta   90.00
_cell.angle_gamma   90.00
#
_symmetry.space_group_name_H-M   'P 1'
#
loop_
_entity.id
_entity.type
_entity.pdbx_description
1 polymer ?
#
loop_
_entity_poly.entity_id
_entity_poly.type
_entity_poly.pdbx_seq_one_letter_code
_entity_poly.pdbx_strand_id
1 'polypeptide(L)'
;MLVMIYSVILFSTITNLKRMTVGALIVTELGVNFMSTLATEPFASQSKYTATYNQQRRELAGYTNPQTRLFRIGQQQTALAPAFKETYYGYNDAQIFNYNGVQEYSSTLPEQMRETLKMLGLYSKNQRRINFAGNTTISKLLLGVKYNLNQKGQIQPNSSYVGMGFPVSNQFVNLKLRSGFIFTNLENILQTISPSSNSYLLKETINQSSRTITHSGTRYSLTVFPKLSGPLYFDTSDASFDYSSIKVDGKRLGNISDPLHKRYIIKLGTYRQGVPMTIQFLSHSQSALKKVNLITLNTQAFSRVVSQLKKNSFMPTYRNNQVSGSVTRTSPNQHWLYTSIPYDSGWTATVNRQPVKVVKVLGDFAAVPITSTTNHVVMRYHIPGLIVGCILSLLGLLLYLNQMIVKHFK
;
A
#
# COMPACT_ATOMS: atom_id res chain seq x y z
N MET A 1 -39.43 -26.07 -11.95
CA MET A 1 -40.29 -27.15 -11.40
C MET A 1 -40.81 -26.81 -10.00
N LEU A 2 -39.95 -26.47 -9.03
CA LEU A 2 -40.34 -26.10 -7.65
C LEU A 2 -41.27 -24.88 -7.55
N VAL A 3 -41.02 -23.79 -8.30
CA VAL A 3 -41.89 -22.61 -8.33
C VAL A 3 -43.33 -22.95 -8.74
N MET A 4 -43.49 -23.86 -9.71
CA MET A 4 -44.80 -24.30 -10.19
C MET A 4 -45.56 -25.09 -9.11
N ILE A 5 -44.85 -25.92 -8.35
CA ILE A 5 -45.40 -26.69 -7.22
C ILE A 5 -45.77 -25.75 -6.06
N TYR A 6 -44.93 -24.75 -5.76
CA TYR A 6 -45.23 -23.72 -4.75
C TYR A 6 -46.48 -22.91 -5.11
N SER A 7 -46.60 -22.49 -6.37
CA SER A 7 -47.77 -21.76 -6.87
C SER A 7 -49.05 -22.60 -6.76
N VAL A 8 -49.02 -23.88 -7.13
CA VAL A 8 -50.21 -24.77 -7.03
C VAL A 8 -50.66 -24.96 -5.58
N ILE A 9 -49.74 -25.04 -4.61
CA ILE A 9 -50.11 -25.24 -3.19
C ILE A 9 -50.62 -23.94 -2.55
N LEU A 10 -50.03 -22.79 -2.89
CA LEU A 10 -50.42 -21.46 -2.39
C LEU A 10 -51.82 -21.02 -2.85
N PHE A 11 -52.23 -21.39 -4.06
CA PHE A 11 -53.53 -21.01 -4.66
C PHE A 11 -54.65 -22.04 -4.44
N SER A 12 -54.40 -23.13 -3.72
CA SER A 12 -55.45 -24.06 -3.26
C SER A 12 -55.87 -23.77 -1.82
N THR A 13 -57.11 -24.08 -1.41
CA THR A 13 -57.57 -23.90 -0.02
C THR A 13 -56.64 -24.62 0.97
N ILE A 14 -56.05 -23.85 1.88
CA ILE A 14 -54.87 -24.24 2.67
C ILE A 14 -55.29 -24.86 4.01
N THR A 15 -55.05 -26.16 4.18
CA THR A 15 -55.08 -26.84 5.49
C THR A 15 -53.71 -26.73 6.19
N ASN A 16 -53.65 -26.90 7.51
CA ASN A 16 -52.40 -26.84 8.29
C ASN A 16 -51.31 -27.79 7.77
N LEU A 17 -51.71 -28.98 7.29
CA LEU A 17 -50.78 -29.95 6.70
C LEU A 17 -50.07 -29.41 5.45
N LYS A 18 -50.79 -28.72 4.56
CA LYS A 18 -50.21 -28.10 3.36
C LYS A 18 -49.22 -26.98 3.71
N ARG A 19 -49.48 -26.18 4.75
CA ARG A 19 -48.52 -25.16 5.25
C ARG A 19 -47.23 -25.79 5.74
N MET A 20 -47.34 -26.89 6.49
CA MET A 20 -46.18 -27.65 6.95
C MET A 20 -45.40 -28.26 5.78
N THR A 21 -46.07 -28.81 4.76
CA THR A 21 -45.41 -29.35 3.57
C THR A 21 -44.67 -28.27 2.78
N VAL A 22 -45.28 -27.11 2.56
CA VAL A 22 -44.61 -25.96 1.90
C VAL A 22 -43.42 -25.48 2.72
N GLY A 23 -43.59 -25.32 4.03
CA GLY A 23 -42.50 -24.94 4.93
C GLY A 23 -41.34 -25.93 4.90
N ALA A 24 -41.62 -27.24 4.92
CA ALA A 24 -40.62 -28.29 4.84
C ALA A 24 -39.87 -28.24 3.51
N LEU A 25 -40.58 -28.08 2.39
CA LEU A 25 -39.94 -27.95 1.07
C LEU A 25 -39.02 -26.73 1.00
N ILE A 26 -39.43 -25.57 1.56
CA ILE A 26 -38.60 -24.36 1.57
C ILE A 26 -37.34 -24.59 2.39
N VAL A 27 -37.48 -25.17 3.59
CA VAL A 27 -36.34 -25.46 4.46
C VAL A 27 -35.39 -26.46 3.82
N THR A 28 -35.92 -27.52 3.18
CA THR A 28 -35.09 -28.50 2.46
C THR A 28 -34.37 -27.85 1.29
N GLU A 29 -35.05 -27.05 0.48
CA GLU A 29 -34.42 -26.36 -0.65
C GLU A 29 -33.32 -25.41 -0.20
N LEU A 30 -33.61 -24.54 0.78
CA LEU A 30 -32.63 -23.62 1.36
C LEU A 30 -31.44 -24.37 1.98
N GLY A 31 -31.71 -25.48 2.68
CA GLY A 31 -30.68 -26.33 3.29
C GLY A 31 -29.78 -26.99 2.24
N VAL A 32 -30.36 -27.57 1.18
CA VAL A 32 -29.59 -28.18 0.09
C VAL A 32 -28.78 -27.13 -0.66
N ASN A 33 -29.36 -25.98 -0.99
CA ASN A 33 -28.67 -24.87 -1.64
C ASN A 33 -27.51 -24.35 -0.77
N PHE A 34 -27.73 -24.20 0.54
CA PHE A 34 -26.70 -23.79 1.49
C PHE A 34 -25.56 -24.81 1.57
N MET A 35 -25.86 -26.10 1.75
CA MET A 35 -24.84 -27.15 1.84
C MET A 35 -24.07 -27.31 0.53
N SER A 36 -24.75 -27.22 -0.62
CA SER A 36 -24.11 -27.24 -1.94
C SER A 36 -23.18 -26.05 -2.13
N THR A 37 -23.63 -24.85 -1.73
CA THR A 37 -22.80 -23.64 -1.76
C THR A 37 -21.58 -23.81 -0.85
N LEU A 38 -21.75 -24.24 0.40
CA LEU A 38 -20.63 -24.49 1.32
C LEU A 38 -19.64 -25.54 0.79
N ALA A 39 -20.13 -26.61 0.15
CA ALA A 39 -19.27 -27.66 -0.37
C ALA A 39 -18.42 -27.20 -1.57
N THR A 40 -18.93 -26.25 -2.35
CA THR A 40 -18.27 -25.72 -3.55
C THR A 40 -17.41 -24.49 -3.28
N GLU A 41 -17.67 -23.78 -2.19
CA GLU A 41 -16.92 -22.59 -1.80
C GLU A 41 -15.43 -22.92 -1.53
N PRO A 42 -14.48 -22.17 -2.10
CA PRO A 42 -13.05 -22.45 -1.98
C PRO A 42 -12.48 -22.01 -0.62
N PHE A 43 -13.04 -22.52 0.48
CA PHE A 43 -12.60 -22.19 1.83
C PHE A 43 -11.10 -22.41 2.05
N ALA A 44 -10.51 -21.51 2.84
CA ALA A 44 -9.14 -21.61 3.28
C ALA A 44 -8.93 -22.84 4.20
N SER A 45 -7.71 -23.37 4.20
CA SER A 45 -7.30 -24.40 5.14
C SER A 45 -7.16 -23.79 6.55
N GLN A 46 -8.09 -24.10 7.44
CA GLN A 46 -8.09 -23.62 8.82
C GLN A 46 -6.81 -23.99 9.58
N SER A 47 -6.31 -25.22 9.41
CA SER A 47 -5.09 -25.69 10.08
C SER A 47 -3.85 -24.93 9.60
N LYS A 48 -3.68 -24.76 8.28
CA LYS A 48 -2.59 -23.96 7.70
C LYS A 48 -2.67 -22.51 8.15
N TYR A 49 -3.86 -21.90 8.04
CA TYR A 49 -4.08 -20.52 8.47
C TYR A 49 -3.69 -20.32 9.94
N THR A 50 -4.17 -21.19 10.83
CA THR A 50 -3.90 -21.10 12.27
C THR A 50 -2.42 -21.25 12.59
N ALA A 51 -1.74 -22.23 11.98
CA ALA A 51 -0.30 -22.43 12.17
C ALA A 51 0.51 -21.22 11.70
N THR A 52 0.24 -20.73 10.49
CA THR A 52 0.93 -19.57 9.91
C THR A 52 0.62 -18.28 10.67
N TYR A 53 -0.64 -18.05 11.05
CA TYR A 53 -1.03 -16.89 11.86
C TYR A 53 -0.27 -16.86 13.18
N ASN A 54 -0.23 -18.00 13.90
CA ASN A 54 0.48 -18.08 15.17
C ASN A 54 1.98 -17.87 15.01
N GLN A 55 2.59 -18.39 13.94
CA GLN A 55 4.00 -18.12 13.63
C GLN A 55 4.24 -16.64 13.36
N GLN A 56 3.47 -16.04 12.46
CA GLN A 56 3.65 -14.64 12.07
C GLN A 56 3.36 -13.67 13.23
N ARG A 57 2.38 -14.00 14.09
CA ARG A 57 2.12 -13.25 15.32
C ARG A 57 3.32 -13.26 16.26
N ARG A 58 4.03 -14.39 16.39
CA ARG A 58 5.27 -14.46 17.20
C ARG A 58 6.39 -13.62 16.61
N GLU A 59 6.62 -13.73 15.29
CA GLU A 59 7.63 -12.92 14.58
C GLU A 59 7.38 -11.41 14.70
N LEU A 60 6.10 -11.00 14.69
CA LEU A 60 5.71 -9.60 14.76
C LEU A 60 5.55 -9.05 16.17
N ALA A 61 5.56 -9.88 17.22
CA ALA A 61 5.26 -9.46 18.59
C ALA A 61 6.16 -8.31 19.09
N GLY A 62 7.42 -8.26 18.65
CA GLY A 62 8.36 -7.18 19.00
C GLY A 62 8.19 -5.88 18.20
N TYR A 63 7.28 -5.85 17.23
CA TYR A 63 7.08 -4.73 16.29
C TYR A 63 5.64 -4.21 16.27
N THR A 64 4.76 -4.81 17.07
CA THR A 64 3.32 -4.52 17.16
C THR A 64 2.99 -3.90 18.52
N ASN A 65 1.73 -3.57 18.75
CA ASN A 65 1.33 -2.91 19.98
C ASN A 65 1.54 -3.78 21.24
N PRO A 66 2.05 -3.20 22.36
CA PRO A 66 2.21 -1.76 22.61
C PRO A 66 3.54 -1.21 22.07
N GLN A 67 3.51 -0.51 20.94
CA GLN A 67 4.67 0.16 20.38
C GLN A 67 4.37 1.62 20.21
N THR A 68 5.11 2.45 20.93
CA THR A 68 4.91 3.90 20.94
C THR A 68 5.62 4.58 19.78
N ARG A 69 6.67 3.99 19.20
CA ARG A 69 7.38 4.57 18.05
C ARG A 69 6.60 4.33 16.76
N LEU A 70 6.37 5.38 16.00
CA LEU A 70 5.70 5.28 14.72
C LEU A 70 6.72 4.92 13.62
N PHE A 71 6.46 3.84 12.89
CA PHE A 71 7.14 3.45 11.67
C PHE A 71 6.25 2.49 10.88
N ARG A 72 6.54 2.27 9.60
CA ARG A 72 5.81 1.30 8.78
C ARG A 72 6.58 0.00 8.56
N ILE A 73 5.84 -1.09 8.42
CA ILE A 73 6.32 -2.37 7.90
C ILE A 73 5.72 -2.55 6.51
N GLY A 74 6.57 -2.70 5.50
CA GLY A 74 6.15 -2.94 4.13
C GLY A 74 6.04 -4.43 3.87
N GLN A 75 4.90 -4.89 3.33
CA GLN A 75 4.67 -6.29 2.96
C GLN A 75 4.27 -6.32 1.49
N GLN A 76 5.01 -7.05 0.65
CA GLN A 76 4.64 -7.24 -0.76
C GLN A 76 3.96 -8.58 -0.99
N GLN A 77 4.34 -9.60 -0.20
CA GLN A 77 3.77 -10.94 -0.24
C GLN A 77 3.46 -11.38 1.18
N THR A 78 2.39 -12.13 1.34
CA THR A 78 1.92 -12.60 2.65
C THR A 78 2.23 -14.07 2.87
N ALA A 79 2.68 -14.39 4.07
CA ALA A 79 2.89 -15.77 4.50
C ALA A 79 1.58 -16.55 4.60
N LEU A 80 0.44 -15.86 4.75
CA LEU A 80 -0.89 -16.47 4.83
C LEU A 80 -1.39 -16.98 3.47
N ALA A 81 -0.83 -16.52 2.34
CA ALA A 81 -1.33 -16.86 1.02
C ALA A 81 -1.50 -18.38 0.76
N PRO A 82 -0.57 -19.26 1.14
CA PRO A 82 -0.70 -20.71 0.95
C PRO A 82 -1.84 -21.38 1.73
N ALA A 83 -2.47 -20.68 2.68
CA ALA A 83 -3.64 -21.18 3.38
C ALA A 83 -4.94 -21.05 2.55
N PHE A 84 -4.95 -20.19 1.54
CA PHE A 84 -6.13 -19.92 0.71
C PHE A 84 -6.05 -20.70 -0.62
N LYS A 85 -7.19 -21.19 -1.10
CA LYS A 85 -7.30 -21.80 -2.44
C LYS A 85 -7.30 -20.72 -3.53
N GLU A 86 -7.92 -19.57 -3.24
CA GLU A 86 -7.87 -18.39 -4.10
C GLU A 86 -6.64 -17.53 -3.82
N THR A 87 -6.40 -16.54 -4.69
CA THR A 87 -5.31 -15.61 -4.45
C THR A 87 -5.61 -14.67 -3.29
N TYR A 88 -4.85 -14.83 -2.21
CA TYR A 88 -4.85 -13.92 -1.08
C TYR A 88 -3.70 -12.91 -1.13
N TYR A 89 -4.03 -11.62 -1.21
CA TYR A 89 -3.04 -10.53 -1.39
C TYR A 89 -2.57 -9.89 -0.08
N GLY A 90 -3.20 -10.23 1.05
CA GLY A 90 -2.87 -9.67 2.36
C GLY A 90 -3.07 -8.16 2.50
N TYR A 91 -3.97 -7.54 1.73
CA TYR A 91 -4.19 -6.07 1.75
C TYR A 91 -4.35 -5.52 3.17
N ASN A 92 -5.02 -6.25 4.06
CA ASN A 92 -5.35 -5.81 5.41
C ASN A 92 -4.60 -6.62 6.50
N ASP A 93 -3.54 -7.36 6.15
CA ASP A 93 -2.76 -8.14 7.11
C ASP A 93 -2.17 -7.27 8.23
N ALA A 94 -1.86 -6.01 7.93
CA ALA A 94 -1.41 -5.03 8.92
C ALA A 94 -2.40 -4.86 10.07
N GLN A 95 -3.70 -4.86 9.79
CA GLN A 95 -4.77 -4.79 10.79
C GLN A 95 -4.88 -6.11 11.56
N ILE A 96 -4.80 -7.25 10.87
CA ILE A 96 -4.84 -8.59 11.47
C ILE A 96 -3.73 -8.76 12.52
N PHE A 97 -2.52 -8.30 12.20
CA PHE A 97 -1.34 -8.44 13.06
C PHE A 97 -1.01 -7.20 13.87
N ASN A 98 -1.85 -6.15 13.83
CA ASN A 98 -1.71 -4.92 14.62
C ASN A 98 -0.34 -4.21 14.46
N TYR A 99 0.10 -4.03 13.21
CA TYR A 99 1.24 -3.18 12.85
C TYR A 99 0.83 -2.10 11.85
N ASN A 100 1.63 -1.04 11.75
CA ASN A 100 1.40 0.03 10.78
C ASN A 100 1.88 -0.40 9.38
N GLY A 101 0.93 -0.74 8.50
CA GLY A 101 1.20 -1.14 7.12
C GLY A 101 1.24 0.02 6.13
N VAL A 102 1.40 -0.31 4.85
CA VAL A 102 1.28 0.63 3.72
C VAL A 102 0.11 0.28 2.80
N GLN A 103 -0.15 -1.03 2.62
CA GLN A 103 -1.23 -1.51 1.77
C GLN A 103 -2.55 -1.58 2.53
N GLU A 104 -3.65 -1.42 1.81
CA GLU A 104 -5.01 -1.43 2.36
C GLU A 104 -6.03 -1.75 1.25
N TYR A 105 -7.10 -2.46 1.64
CA TYR A 105 -8.35 -2.56 0.91
C TYR A 105 -9.48 -1.98 1.77
N SER A 106 -10.13 -0.92 1.28
CA SER A 106 -11.26 -0.29 1.96
C SER A 106 -12.19 0.38 0.94
N SER A 107 -13.50 0.33 1.20
CA SER A 107 -14.50 1.08 0.43
C SER A 107 -14.42 2.60 0.66
N THR A 108 -13.76 3.03 1.74
CA THR A 108 -13.59 4.43 2.13
C THR A 108 -12.14 4.92 2.02
N LEU A 109 -11.31 4.22 1.23
CA LEU A 109 -9.91 4.59 1.01
C LEU A 109 -9.82 6.02 0.42
N PRO A 110 -9.07 6.95 1.03
CA PRO A 110 -8.92 8.31 0.50
C PRO A 110 -8.28 8.31 -0.90
N GLU A 111 -9.02 8.82 -1.89
CA GLU A 111 -8.63 8.74 -3.29
C GLU A 111 -7.36 9.53 -3.60
N GLN A 112 -7.19 10.72 -3.00
CA GLN A 112 -6.00 11.55 -3.21
C GLN A 112 -4.73 10.88 -2.67
N MET A 113 -4.80 10.24 -1.50
CA MET A 113 -3.70 9.45 -0.96
C MET A 113 -3.39 8.25 -1.87
N ARG A 114 -4.41 7.53 -2.32
CA ARG A 114 -4.22 6.40 -3.24
C ARG A 114 -3.54 6.81 -4.55
N GLU A 115 -3.97 7.91 -5.18
CA GLU A 115 -3.33 8.45 -6.39
C GLU A 115 -1.92 8.96 -6.12
N THR A 116 -1.68 9.56 -4.95
CA THR A 116 -0.34 9.94 -4.49
C THR A 116 0.59 8.73 -4.43
N LEU A 117 0.16 7.63 -3.79
CA LEU A 117 0.94 6.41 -3.68
C LEU A 117 1.23 5.79 -5.06
N LYS A 118 0.29 5.84 -6.01
CA LYS A 118 0.54 5.45 -7.42
C LYS A 118 1.61 6.30 -8.07
N MET A 119 1.56 7.62 -7.91
CA MET A 119 2.57 8.54 -8.45
C MET A 119 3.96 8.33 -7.84
N LEU A 120 4.06 7.67 -6.69
CA LEU A 120 5.30 7.25 -6.03
C LEU A 120 5.71 5.79 -6.33
N GLY A 121 4.93 5.08 -7.15
CA GLY A 121 5.28 3.74 -7.65
C GLY A 121 4.38 2.60 -7.21
N LEU A 122 3.53 2.80 -6.21
CA LEU A 122 2.72 1.70 -5.65
C LEU A 122 1.61 1.29 -6.62
N TYR A 123 1.29 -0.01 -6.62
CA TYR A 123 0.27 -0.57 -7.48
C TYR A 123 -1.14 -0.38 -6.89
N SER A 124 -2.08 -0.01 -7.74
CA SER A 124 -3.50 0.05 -7.39
C SER A 124 -4.36 -0.50 -8.53
N LYS A 125 -5.22 -1.47 -8.23
CA LYS A 125 -6.14 -2.07 -9.22
C LYS A 125 -7.34 -1.18 -9.52
N ASN A 126 -7.86 -0.48 -8.51
CA ASN A 126 -9.04 0.38 -8.53
C ASN A 126 -9.06 1.31 -7.31
N GLN A 127 -10.10 2.14 -7.20
CA GLN A 127 -10.27 3.19 -6.18
C GLN A 127 -10.32 2.70 -4.73
N ARG A 128 -10.43 1.38 -4.51
CA ARG A 128 -10.65 0.78 -3.18
C ARG A 128 -9.43 0.09 -2.61
N ARG A 129 -8.30 0.09 -3.33
CA ARG A 129 -7.12 -0.67 -2.88
C ARG A 129 -5.80 -0.08 -3.32
N ILE A 130 -4.82 -0.17 -2.43
CA ILE A 130 -3.42 0.12 -2.70
C ILE A 130 -2.58 -1.08 -2.24
N ASN A 131 -1.64 -1.51 -3.07
CA ASN A 131 -0.74 -2.63 -2.80
C ASN A 131 0.69 -2.11 -2.71
N PHE A 132 1.52 -2.73 -1.87
CA PHE A 132 2.92 -2.34 -1.74
C PHE A 132 3.79 -2.79 -2.93
N ALA A 133 3.29 -3.63 -3.83
CA ALA A 133 3.90 -3.90 -5.12
C ALA A 133 4.19 -2.60 -5.89
N GLY A 134 5.29 -2.54 -6.63
CA GLY A 134 5.75 -1.30 -7.27
C GLY A 134 6.59 -0.38 -6.36
N ASN A 135 6.76 -0.74 -5.09
CA ASN A 135 7.66 0.00 -4.19
C ASN A 135 9.09 0.12 -4.77
N THR A 136 9.71 1.26 -4.48
CA THR A 136 11.11 1.52 -4.78
C THR A 136 11.84 1.82 -3.47
N THR A 137 13.18 1.77 -3.51
CA THR A 137 14.02 2.24 -2.39
C THR A 137 13.66 3.68 -1.98
N ILE A 138 13.30 4.54 -2.93
CA ILE A 138 12.93 5.94 -2.69
C ILE A 138 11.54 6.04 -2.06
N SER A 139 10.53 5.34 -2.60
CA SER A 139 9.17 5.42 -2.01
C SER A 139 9.13 4.84 -0.60
N LYS A 140 9.93 3.79 -0.32
CA LYS A 140 10.12 3.28 1.05
C LYS A 140 10.66 4.31 2.03
N LEU A 141 11.63 5.12 1.59
CA LEU A 141 12.18 6.23 2.39
C LEU A 141 11.08 7.25 2.70
N LEU A 142 10.34 7.68 1.68
CA LEU A 142 9.27 8.68 1.82
C LEU A 142 8.14 8.20 2.73
N LEU A 143 7.85 6.89 2.72
CA LEU A 143 6.78 6.27 3.49
C LEU A 143 7.21 5.85 4.90
N GLY A 144 8.45 6.12 5.33
CA GLY A 144 8.92 5.74 6.65
C GLY A 144 8.89 4.22 6.90
N VAL A 145 9.15 3.43 5.85
CA VAL A 145 9.18 1.96 5.95
C VAL A 145 10.47 1.55 6.65
N LYS A 146 10.37 1.10 7.89
CA LYS A 146 11.52 0.66 8.70
C LYS A 146 11.91 -0.79 8.43
N TYR A 147 10.91 -1.64 8.19
CA TYR A 147 11.09 -3.06 7.96
C TYR A 147 10.32 -3.52 6.74
N ASN A 148 10.83 -4.56 6.08
CA ASN A 148 10.11 -5.32 5.06
C ASN A 148 9.73 -6.67 5.66
N LEU A 149 8.52 -7.13 5.40
CA LEU A 149 8.06 -8.47 5.71
C LEU A 149 8.16 -9.32 4.45
N ASN A 150 8.94 -10.39 4.48
CA ASN A 150 9.10 -11.28 3.33
C ASN A 150 7.97 -12.32 3.25
N GLN A 151 7.93 -13.11 2.17
CA GLN A 151 6.92 -14.15 1.96
C GLN A 151 6.89 -15.25 3.04
N LYS A 152 7.95 -15.41 3.83
CA LYS A 152 8.03 -16.35 4.95
C LYS A 152 7.57 -15.74 6.27
N GLY A 153 7.14 -14.47 6.26
CA GLY A 153 6.73 -13.74 7.46
C GLY A 153 7.90 -13.23 8.30
N GLN A 154 9.11 -13.18 7.74
CA GLN A 154 10.31 -12.72 8.46
C GLN A 154 10.56 -11.23 8.23
N ILE A 155 10.95 -10.54 9.30
CA ILE A 155 11.26 -9.11 9.31
C ILE A 155 12.69 -8.86 8.79
N GLN A 156 12.82 -7.90 7.88
CA GLN A 156 14.10 -7.48 7.32
C GLN A 156 14.26 -5.96 7.44
N PRO A 157 15.36 -5.44 8.01
CA PRO A 157 15.58 -4.01 8.11
C PRO A 157 15.66 -3.34 6.73
N ASN A 158 15.07 -2.15 6.62
CA ASN A 158 15.19 -1.32 5.43
C ASN A 158 16.29 -0.27 5.61
N SER A 159 17.37 -0.37 4.83
CA SER A 159 18.50 0.56 4.88
C SER A 159 18.12 2.01 4.58
N SER A 160 17.02 2.22 3.85
CA SER A 160 16.52 3.53 3.40
C SER A 160 15.59 4.20 4.40
N TYR A 161 15.35 3.58 5.56
CA TYR A 161 14.56 4.20 6.62
C TYR A 161 15.28 5.41 7.22
N VAL A 162 14.59 6.55 7.26
CA VAL A 162 15.10 7.82 7.77
C VAL A 162 14.20 8.42 8.85
N GLY A 163 13.29 7.62 9.45
CA GLY A 163 12.23 8.13 10.32
C GLY A 163 10.90 8.30 9.59
N MET A 164 9.95 8.94 10.27
CA MET A 164 8.60 9.22 9.75
C MET A 164 8.47 10.63 9.16
N GLY A 165 9.58 11.37 9.06
CA GLY A 165 9.62 12.72 8.53
C GLY A 165 11.03 13.30 8.59
N PHE A 166 11.22 14.45 7.97
CA PHE A 166 12.49 15.18 7.96
C PHE A 166 12.29 16.65 7.54
N PRO A 167 13.19 17.57 7.92
CA PRO A 167 13.16 18.96 7.47
C PRO A 167 13.33 19.10 5.96
N VAL A 168 12.49 19.91 5.32
CA VAL A 168 12.45 20.14 3.87
C VAL A 168 12.29 21.62 3.53
N SER A 169 12.65 21.97 2.30
CA SER A 169 12.59 23.34 1.78
C SER A 169 11.22 23.72 1.23
N ASN A 170 11.02 25.02 0.94
CA ASN A 170 9.84 25.50 0.22
C ASN A 170 9.69 24.86 -1.17
N GLN A 171 10.82 24.56 -1.85
CA GLN A 171 10.80 23.89 -3.16
C GLN A 171 10.18 22.50 -3.08
N PHE A 172 10.52 21.73 -2.03
CA PHE A 172 9.91 20.43 -1.78
C PHE A 172 8.41 20.55 -1.51
N VAL A 173 7.98 21.53 -0.70
CA VAL A 173 6.55 21.74 -0.39
C VAL A 173 5.73 22.10 -1.63
N ASN A 174 6.32 22.88 -2.54
CA ASN A 174 5.66 23.30 -3.77
C ASN A 174 5.76 22.29 -4.91
N LEU A 175 6.51 21.19 -4.74
CA LEU A 175 6.69 20.17 -5.77
C LEU A 175 5.34 19.49 -6.09
N LYS A 176 5.00 19.45 -7.39
CA LYS A 176 3.79 18.79 -7.90
C LYS A 176 4.16 17.47 -8.58
N LEU A 177 3.54 16.40 -8.11
CA LEU A 177 3.65 15.07 -8.73
C LEU A 177 2.86 15.02 -10.03
N ARG A 178 3.37 14.28 -11.01
CA ARG A 178 2.72 14.08 -12.31
C ARG A 178 2.24 12.63 -12.43
N SER A 179 0.97 12.45 -12.75
CA SER A 179 0.39 11.11 -12.94
C SER A 179 1.08 10.38 -14.10
N GLY A 180 1.44 9.11 -13.89
CA GLY A 180 2.14 8.27 -14.88
C GLY A 180 3.66 8.49 -15.00
N PHE A 181 4.23 9.54 -14.40
CA PHE A 181 5.67 9.85 -14.51
C PHE A 181 6.43 9.47 -13.24
N ILE A 182 6.38 8.20 -12.85
CA ILE A 182 6.85 7.72 -11.53
C ILE A 182 8.34 8.05 -11.32
N PHE A 183 9.21 7.66 -12.24
CA PHE A 183 10.66 7.88 -12.07
C PHE A 183 11.02 9.37 -12.11
N THR A 184 10.35 10.17 -12.94
CA THR A 184 10.52 11.63 -12.95
C THR A 184 10.09 12.26 -11.63
N ASN A 185 8.97 11.81 -11.05
CA ASN A 185 8.52 12.27 -9.73
C ASN A 185 9.58 11.95 -8.67
N LEU A 186 10.05 10.70 -8.63
CA LEU A 186 11.05 10.26 -7.64
C LEU A 186 12.39 10.99 -7.80
N GLU A 187 12.83 11.24 -9.04
CA GLU A 187 14.03 12.04 -9.33
C GLU A 187 13.87 13.47 -8.80
N ASN A 188 12.78 14.14 -9.17
CA ASN A 188 12.53 15.52 -8.75
C ASN A 188 12.43 15.65 -7.22
N ILE A 189 11.82 14.66 -6.55
CA ILE A 189 11.77 14.62 -5.08
C ILE A 189 13.19 14.59 -4.52
N LEU A 190 14.05 13.68 -4.99
CA LEU A 190 15.44 13.61 -4.50
C LEU A 190 16.23 14.89 -4.78
N GLN A 191 16.07 15.49 -5.96
CA GLN A 191 16.71 16.76 -6.31
C GLN A 191 16.27 17.91 -5.40
N THR A 192 15.00 17.95 -4.96
CA THR A 192 14.56 18.96 -3.98
C THR A 192 15.07 18.70 -2.55
N ILE A 193 15.33 17.45 -2.20
CA ILE A 193 15.88 17.06 -0.88
C ILE A 193 17.39 17.36 -0.82
N SER A 194 18.12 16.97 -1.85
CA SER A 194 19.57 17.08 -1.95
C SER A 194 19.90 17.30 -3.43
N PRO A 195 20.10 18.56 -3.86
CA PRO A 195 20.44 18.84 -5.24
C PRO A 195 21.75 18.17 -5.65
N SER A 196 21.78 17.57 -6.84
CA SER A 196 22.97 16.98 -7.43
C SER A 196 23.07 17.31 -8.92
N SER A 197 24.29 17.54 -9.41
CA SER A 197 24.56 17.72 -10.84
C SER A 197 24.29 16.46 -11.66
N ASN A 198 24.33 15.28 -11.02
CA ASN A 198 24.04 14.00 -11.63
C ASN A 198 22.64 13.53 -11.24
N SER A 199 21.96 12.81 -12.14
CA SER A 199 20.67 12.19 -11.83
C SER A 199 20.81 11.06 -10.80
N TYR A 200 19.82 10.92 -9.93
CA TYR A 200 19.72 9.78 -9.00
C TYR A 200 19.22 8.53 -9.70
N LEU A 201 18.28 8.69 -10.63
CA LEU A 201 17.69 7.62 -11.43
C LEU A 201 18.17 7.73 -12.88
N LEU A 202 18.96 6.75 -13.32
CA LEU A 202 19.49 6.71 -14.68
C LEU A 202 18.78 5.66 -15.54
N LYS A 203 18.42 6.06 -16.76
CA LYS A 203 17.90 5.14 -17.77
C LYS A 203 19.03 4.30 -18.36
N GLU A 204 18.86 2.99 -18.28
CA GLU A 204 19.79 2.02 -18.85
C GLU A 204 19.57 1.85 -20.35
N THR A 205 20.63 1.42 -21.03
CA THR A 205 20.61 1.08 -22.45
C THR A 205 20.56 -0.43 -22.59
N ILE A 206 19.69 -0.94 -23.47
CA ILE A 206 19.71 -2.36 -23.85
C ILE A 206 20.83 -2.53 -24.88
N ASN A 207 21.91 -3.24 -24.50
CA ASN A 207 23.10 -3.37 -25.33
C ASN A 207 22.94 -4.43 -26.41
N GLN A 208 22.33 -5.56 -26.06
CA GLN A 208 22.02 -6.65 -26.98
C GLN A 208 20.62 -7.17 -26.68
N SER A 209 19.91 -7.61 -27.71
CA SER A 209 18.61 -8.26 -27.53
C SER A 209 18.37 -9.32 -28.59
N SER A 210 17.73 -10.40 -28.19
CA SER A 210 17.21 -11.43 -29.10
C SER A 210 15.75 -11.72 -28.78
N ARG A 211 15.05 -12.31 -29.76
CA ARG A 211 13.68 -12.79 -29.59
C ARG A 211 13.48 -14.14 -30.23
N THR A 212 12.62 -14.96 -29.61
CA THR A 212 12.22 -16.27 -30.12
C THR A 212 10.71 -16.41 -29.97
N ILE A 213 10.02 -16.74 -31.07
CA ILE A 213 8.58 -16.98 -31.05
C ILE A 213 8.33 -18.36 -30.45
N THR A 214 7.43 -18.44 -29.47
CA THR A 214 7.00 -19.70 -28.84
C THR A 214 5.48 -19.79 -28.86
N HIS A 215 4.93 -20.97 -28.59
CA HIS A 215 3.48 -21.16 -28.54
C HIS A 215 2.80 -20.29 -27.46
N SER A 216 3.49 -20.00 -26.35
CA SER A 216 2.99 -19.17 -25.24
C SER A 216 3.28 -17.66 -25.40
N GLY A 217 3.74 -17.20 -26.57
CA GLY A 217 4.11 -15.80 -26.81
C GLY A 217 5.55 -15.64 -27.33
N THR A 218 6.01 -14.40 -27.45
CA THR A 218 7.39 -14.11 -27.87
C THR A 218 8.28 -13.99 -26.64
N ARG A 219 9.34 -14.80 -26.59
CA ARG A 219 10.39 -14.71 -25.58
C ARG A 219 11.41 -13.68 -26.00
N TYR A 220 11.65 -12.71 -25.12
CA TYR A 220 12.68 -11.71 -25.28
C TYR A 220 13.83 -12.00 -24.31
N SER A 221 15.06 -11.81 -24.78
CA SER A 221 16.27 -11.83 -23.96
C SER A 221 17.04 -10.56 -24.24
N LEU A 222 17.44 -9.85 -23.19
CA LEU A 222 18.19 -8.60 -23.28
C LEU A 222 19.40 -8.63 -22.36
N THR A 223 20.52 -8.13 -22.87
CA THR A 223 21.77 -7.93 -22.12
C THR A 223 21.92 -6.46 -21.83
N VAL A 224 22.20 -6.14 -20.57
CA VAL A 224 22.37 -4.78 -20.06
C VAL A 224 23.66 -4.73 -19.27
N PHE A 225 24.43 -3.66 -19.49
CA PHE A 225 25.59 -3.30 -18.66
C PHE A 225 25.20 -2.09 -17.82
N PRO A 226 24.83 -2.27 -16.53
CA PRO A 226 24.39 -1.17 -15.69
C PRO A 226 25.41 -0.03 -15.69
N LYS A 227 24.96 1.19 -16.01
CA LYS A 227 25.82 2.39 -16.03
C LYS A 227 26.29 2.77 -14.64
N LEU A 228 25.55 2.38 -13.59
CA LEU A 228 25.88 2.63 -12.19
C LEU A 228 25.63 1.38 -11.34
N SER A 229 26.22 1.37 -10.14
CA SER A 229 25.93 0.36 -9.13
C SER A 229 24.67 0.71 -8.35
N GLY A 230 23.71 -0.20 -8.30
CA GLY A 230 22.53 -0.07 -7.45
C GLY A 230 21.31 -0.88 -7.84
N PRO A 231 20.16 -0.61 -7.17
CA PRO A 231 18.88 -1.21 -7.51
C PRO A 231 18.50 -0.91 -8.97
N LEU A 232 18.26 -1.97 -9.75
CA LEU A 232 17.72 -1.86 -11.10
C LEU A 232 16.23 -2.15 -11.08
N TYR A 233 15.46 -1.23 -11.67
CA TYR A 233 14.02 -1.32 -11.79
C TYR A 233 13.62 -1.56 -13.25
N PHE A 234 12.59 -2.39 -13.42
CA PHE A 234 11.94 -2.69 -14.67
C PHE A 234 10.52 -2.13 -14.63
N ASP A 235 10.15 -1.41 -15.69
CA ASP A 235 8.80 -0.95 -15.96
C ASP A 235 8.47 -1.20 -17.43
N THR A 236 7.19 -1.38 -17.75
CA THR A 236 6.77 -1.55 -19.13
C THR A 236 5.38 -0.99 -19.37
N SER A 237 5.22 -0.33 -20.53
CA SER A 237 3.93 0.12 -21.05
C SER A 237 3.23 -0.95 -21.89
N ASP A 238 3.73 -2.19 -21.88
CA ASP A 238 3.14 -3.31 -22.61
C ASP A 238 1.97 -3.92 -21.84
N ALA A 239 0.81 -4.10 -22.49
CA ALA A 239 -0.39 -4.67 -21.85
C ALA A 239 -0.35 -6.19 -21.78
N SER A 240 0.38 -6.81 -22.71
CA SER A 240 0.42 -8.27 -22.88
C SER A 240 1.66 -8.90 -22.25
N PHE A 241 2.32 -8.18 -21.34
CA PHE A 241 3.54 -8.62 -20.70
C PHE A 241 3.23 -9.62 -19.57
N ASP A 242 3.88 -10.77 -19.59
CA ASP A 242 3.77 -11.76 -18.51
C ASP A 242 4.81 -11.45 -17.43
N TYR A 243 4.35 -10.82 -16.35
CA TYR A 243 5.18 -10.47 -15.19
C TYR A 243 5.81 -11.70 -14.53
N SER A 244 5.08 -12.81 -14.48
CA SER A 244 5.56 -14.05 -13.84
C SER A 244 6.72 -14.68 -14.61
N SER A 245 6.89 -14.36 -15.90
CA SER A 245 7.91 -14.95 -16.76
C SER A 245 9.32 -14.40 -16.56
N ILE A 246 9.46 -13.29 -15.82
CA ILE A 246 10.75 -12.59 -15.72
C ILE A 246 11.81 -13.50 -15.08
N LYS A 247 12.94 -13.62 -15.78
CA LYS A 247 14.17 -14.21 -15.27
C LYS A 247 15.29 -13.20 -15.36
N VAL A 248 16.17 -13.19 -14.35
CA VAL A 248 17.41 -12.45 -14.36
C VAL A 248 18.56 -13.42 -14.14
N ASP A 249 19.53 -13.39 -15.03
CA ASP A 249 20.67 -14.33 -15.05
C ASP A 249 20.22 -15.79 -14.92
N GLY A 250 19.17 -16.14 -15.66
CA GLY A 250 18.55 -17.48 -15.68
C GLY A 250 17.65 -17.80 -14.48
N LYS A 251 17.64 -16.99 -13.42
CA LYS A 251 16.83 -17.22 -12.20
C LYS A 251 15.50 -16.47 -12.28
N ARG A 252 14.39 -17.18 -12.03
CA ARG A 252 13.05 -16.57 -11.94
C ARG A 252 12.95 -15.69 -10.70
N LEU A 253 12.34 -14.52 -10.82
CA LEU A 253 12.10 -13.64 -9.67
C LEU A 253 10.88 -14.13 -8.88
N GLY A 254 11.13 -14.81 -7.74
CA GLY A 254 10.07 -15.38 -6.88
C GLY A 254 9.12 -14.33 -6.25
N ASN A 255 9.50 -13.05 -6.27
CA ASN A 255 8.75 -11.95 -5.66
C ASN A 255 7.65 -11.37 -6.57
N ILE A 256 7.48 -11.93 -7.77
CA ILE A 256 6.51 -11.50 -8.77
C ILE A 256 5.49 -12.62 -8.91
N SER A 257 4.51 -12.63 -8.03
CA SER A 257 3.30 -13.39 -8.34
C SER A 257 2.53 -12.57 -9.40
N ASP A 258 1.96 -13.24 -10.39
CA ASP A 258 1.00 -12.66 -11.35
C ASP A 258 -0.48 -12.88 -10.95
N PRO A 259 -0.93 -12.45 -9.76
CA PRO A 259 -2.36 -12.39 -9.49
C PRO A 259 -2.90 -10.97 -9.69
N LEU A 260 -2.04 -9.95 -9.69
CA LEU A 260 -2.47 -8.55 -9.78
C LEU A 260 -2.95 -8.14 -11.19
N HIS A 261 -2.70 -8.97 -12.21
CA HIS A 261 -3.10 -8.81 -13.62
C HIS A 261 -2.86 -7.43 -14.23
N LYS A 262 -1.85 -6.66 -13.80
CA LYS A 262 -1.60 -5.29 -14.31
C LYS A 262 -0.17 -4.82 -14.05
N ARG A 263 0.18 -3.73 -14.74
CA ARG A 263 1.49 -3.07 -14.77
C ARG A 263 1.89 -2.43 -13.43
N TYR A 264 3.08 -2.78 -12.94
CA TYR A 264 3.75 -2.11 -11.83
C TYR A 264 5.27 -2.24 -11.95
N ILE A 265 5.99 -1.40 -11.20
CA ILE A 265 7.46 -1.38 -11.19
C ILE A 265 8.00 -2.63 -10.49
N ILE A 266 8.99 -3.27 -11.09
CA ILE A 266 9.66 -4.44 -10.51
C ILE A 266 11.09 -4.08 -10.18
N LYS A 267 11.52 -4.32 -8.94
CA LYS A 267 12.95 -4.34 -8.63
C LYS A 267 13.54 -5.68 -9.07
N LEU A 268 14.41 -5.65 -10.08
CA LEU A 268 15.08 -6.85 -10.61
C LEU A 268 16.14 -7.38 -9.63
N GLY A 269 16.80 -6.47 -8.92
CA GLY A 269 17.90 -6.79 -8.01
C GLY A 269 18.73 -5.55 -7.70
N THR A 270 19.93 -5.77 -7.16
CA THR A 270 20.95 -4.74 -6.98
C THR A 270 22.20 -5.22 -7.72
N TYR A 271 22.72 -4.42 -8.65
CA TYR A 271 23.79 -4.82 -9.55
C TYR A 271 24.99 -3.88 -9.46
N ARG A 272 26.15 -4.37 -9.91
CA ARG A 272 27.39 -3.59 -9.99
C ARG A 272 27.52 -2.96 -11.38
N GLN A 273 28.09 -1.77 -11.42
CA GLN A 273 28.39 -1.07 -12.66
C GLN A 273 29.24 -1.92 -13.60
N GLY A 274 28.91 -1.92 -14.89
CA GLY A 274 29.68 -2.57 -15.96
C GLY A 274 29.64 -4.10 -15.96
N VAL A 275 29.06 -4.75 -14.95
CA VAL A 275 28.88 -6.21 -14.93
C VAL A 275 27.65 -6.56 -15.79
N PRO A 276 27.79 -7.33 -16.88
CA PRO A 276 26.66 -7.67 -17.72
C PRO A 276 25.64 -8.52 -16.95
N MET A 277 24.37 -8.27 -17.24
CA MET A 277 23.26 -9.07 -16.76
C MET A 277 22.28 -9.37 -17.89
N THR A 278 21.63 -10.53 -17.80
CA THR A 278 20.63 -10.96 -18.78
C THR A 278 19.24 -10.92 -18.16
N ILE A 279 18.30 -10.25 -18.83
CA ILE A 279 16.90 -10.21 -18.44
C ILE A 279 16.10 -10.94 -19.52
N GLN A 280 15.22 -11.84 -19.11
CA GLN A 280 14.36 -12.62 -20.02
C GLN A 280 12.91 -12.48 -19.59
N PHE A 281 12.00 -12.37 -20.55
CA PHE A 281 10.57 -12.32 -20.30
C PHE A 281 9.75 -12.80 -21.51
N LEU A 282 8.48 -13.06 -21.31
CA LEU A 282 7.47 -13.37 -22.32
C LEU A 282 6.53 -12.18 -22.53
N SER A 283 6.18 -11.90 -23.78
CA SER A 283 5.09 -11.01 -24.14
C SER A 283 4.44 -11.43 -25.45
N HIS A 284 3.13 -11.18 -25.61
CA HIS A 284 2.45 -11.34 -26.90
C HIS A 284 2.64 -10.13 -27.84
N SER A 285 3.17 -9.01 -27.35
CA SER A 285 3.41 -7.81 -28.16
C SER A 285 4.75 -7.88 -28.87
N GLN A 286 4.73 -7.87 -30.20
CA GLN A 286 5.93 -7.89 -31.05
C GLN A 286 6.87 -6.68 -30.83
N SER A 287 6.34 -5.59 -30.26
CA SER A 287 7.08 -4.36 -29.95
C SER A 287 7.45 -4.22 -28.47
N ALA A 288 7.37 -5.30 -27.67
CA ALA A 288 7.58 -5.25 -26.22
C ALA A 288 8.90 -4.56 -25.82
N LEU A 289 10.00 -4.82 -26.53
CA LEU A 289 11.30 -4.20 -26.25
C LEU A 289 11.27 -2.66 -26.29
N LYS A 290 10.49 -2.05 -27.18
CA LYS A 290 10.36 -0.57 -27.27
C LYS A 290 9.57 0.02 -26.09
N LYS A 291 8.81 -0.82 -25.38
CA LYS A 291 7.94 -0.43 -24.26
C LYS A 291 8.59 -0.65 -22.90
N VAL A 292 9.75 -1.31 -22.87
CA VAL A 292 10.53 -1.58 -21.66
C VAL A 292 11.33 -0.35 -21.24
N ASN A 293 11.26 -0.02 -19.96
CA ASN A 293 12.09 0.95 -19.30
C ASN A 293 12.90 0.27 -18.19
N LEU A 294 14.21 0.48 -18.23
CA LEU A 294 15.15 0.00 -17.22
C LEU A 294 15.80 1.20 -16.55
N ILE A 295 15.65 1.30 -15.24
CA ILE A 295 16.12 2.47 -14.47
C ILE A 295 16.97 2.01 -13.29
N THR A 296 18.20 2.47 -13.20
CA THR A 296 19.09 2.20 -12.06
C THR A 296 19.10 3.37 -11.09
N LEU A 297 18.97 3.08 -9.80
CA LEU A 297 19.20 4.05 -8.74
C LEU A 297 20.69 4.11 -8.38
N ASN A 298 21.29 5.30 -8.49
CA ASN A 298 22.64 5.58 -8.03
C ASN A 298 22.76 5.38 -6.51
N THR A 299 23.31 4.24 -6.08
CA THR A 299 23.38 3.90 -4.65
C THR A 299 24.29 4.84 -3.88
N GLN A 300 25.38 5.31 -4.49
CA GLN A 300 26.34 6.20 -3.83
C GLN A 300 25.76 7.60 -3.63
N ALA A 301 25.02 8.14 -4.60
CA ALA A 301 24.31 9.40 -4.43
C ALA A 301 23.18 9.25 -3.42
N PHE A 302 22.39 8.18 -3.52
CA PHE A 302 21.25 7.95 -2.64
C PHE A 302 21.66 7.67 -1.17
N SER A 303 22.77 6.97 -0.93
CA SER A 303 23.25 6.72 0.44
C SER A 303 23.66 8.00 1.16
N ARG A 304 24.17 9.01 0.43
CA ARG A 304 24.44 10.35 0.96
C ARG A 304 23.15 11.04 1.39
N VAL A 305 22.09 10.96 0.58
CA VAL A 305 20.76 11.47 0.94
C VAL A 305 20.24 10.80 2.21
N VAL A 306 20.27 9.46 2.27
CA VAL A 306 19.85 8.70 3.46
C VAL A 306 20.63 9.12 4.69
N SER A 307 21.96 9.25 4.57
CA SER A 307 22.84 9.62 5.68
C SER A 307 22.57 11.04 6.17
N GLN A 308 22.33 11.99 5.26
CA GLN A 308 21.94 13.35 5.59
C GLN A 308 20.59 13.39 6.33
N LEU A 309 19.57 12.70 5.81
CA LEU A 309 18.23 12.70 6.40
C LEU A 309 18.18 12.01 7.76
N LYS A 310 18.95 10.93 7.97
CA LYS A 310 19.01 10.23 9.27
C LYS A 310 19.42 11.15 10.42
N LYS A 311 20.35 12.08 10.18
CA LYS A 311 20.83 13.05 11.19
C LYS A 311 19.71 13.96 11.71
N ASN A 312 18.74 14.26 10.85
CA ASN A 312 17.68 15.25 11.09
C ASN A 312 16.29 14.59 11.08
N SER A 313 16.25 13.30 11.39
CA SER A 313 15.04 12.50 11.26
C SER A 313 14.00 12.87 12.31
N PHE A 314 12.74 12.92 11.89
CA PHE A 314 11.61 12.96 12.82
C PHE A 314 11.21 11.52 13.13
N MET A 315 11.47 11.09 14.37
CA MET A 315 11.11 9.77 14.90
C MET A 315 10.06 9.92 16.01
N PRO A 316 8.80 10.19 15.65
CA PRO A 316 7.79 10.49 16.64
C PRO A 316 7.38 9.24 17.41
N THR A 317 6.86 9.50 18.60
CA THR A 317 5.99 8.56 19.30
C THR A 317 4.53 8.91 19.03
N TYR A 318 3.64 7.95 19.26
CA TYR A 318 2.21 8.17 19.19
C TYR A 318 1.51 7.53 20.40
N ARG A 319 0.42 8.16 20.81
CA ARG A 319 -0.50 7.66 21.84
C ARG A 319 -1.90 8.17 21.52
N ASN A 320 -2.86 7.25 21.45
CA ASN A 320 -4.24 7.55 21.08
C ASN A 320 -4.30 8.34 19.76
N ASN A 321 -4.82 9.57 19.79
CA ASN A 321 -4.94 10.47 18.65
C ASN A 321 -3.79 11.48 18.52
N GLN A 322 -2.69 11.31 19.26
CA GLN A 322 -1.55 12.23 19.29
C GLN A 322 -0.29 11.60 18.71
N VAL A 323 0.43 12.35 17.88
CA VAL A 323 1.78 12.05 17.40
C VAL A 323 2.70 13.19 17.84
N SER A 324 3.82 12.88 18.49
CA SER A 324 4.75 13.90 18.98
C SER A 324 6.21 13.49 18.85
N GLY A 325 7.08 14.46 18.72
CA GLY A 325 8.52 14.23 18.69
C GLY A 325 9.30 15.52 18.49
N SER A 326 10.63 15.41 18.53
CA SER A 326 11.53 16.51 18.24
C SER A 326 12.20 16.31 16.88
N VAL A 327 12.52 17.41 16.21
CA VAL A 327 13.29 17.41 14.97
C VAL A 327 14.29 18.56 14.96
N THR A 328 15.49 18.30 14.45
CA THR A 328 16.54 19.31 14.30
C THR A 328 16.61 19.78 12.86
N ARG A 329 16.49 21.09 12.66
CA ARG A 329 16.75 21.80 11.41
C ARG A 329 18.24 22.12 11.32
N THR A 330 18.91 21.71 10.24
CA THR A 330 20.36 21.96 10.04
C THR A 330 20.67 22.96 8.94
N SER A 331 19.67 23.45 8.23
CA SER A 331 19.86 24.43 7.16
C SER A 331 18.77 25.52 7.24
N PRO A 332 19.13 26.80 7.02
CA PRO A 332 18.16 27.90 7.06
C PRO A 332 17.08 27.79 5.98
N ASN A 333 17.34 27.09 4.87
CA ASN A 333 16.37 26.86 3.79
C ASN A 333 15.28 25.80 4.11
N GLN A 334 15.41 25.10 5.24
CA GLN A 334 14.46 24.06 5.66
C GLN A 334 13.36 24.68 6.55
N HIS A 335 12.29 25.16 5.93
CA HIS A 335 11.20 25.85 6.63
C HIS A 335 10.08 24.92 7.09
N TRP A 336 10.11 23.64 6.72
CA TRP A 336 9.02 22.70 6.96
C TRP A 336 9.54 21.37 7.49
N LEU A 337 8.74 20.70 8.31
CA LEU A 337 8.86 19.28 8.57
C LEU A 337 7.90 18.54 7.64
N TYR A 338 8.45 17.77 6.69
CA TYR A 338 7.68 16.75 5.98
C TYR A 338 7.39 15.59 6.92
N THR A 339 6.18 15.03 6.86
CA THR A 339 5.84 13.78 7.52
C THR A 339 5.28 12.79 6.51
N SER A 340 5.60 11.52 6.70
CA SER A 340 5.00 10.42 5.95
C SER A 340 3.57 10.09 6.41
N ILE A 341 2.97 10.92 7.25
CA ILE A 341 1.58 10.78 7.72
C ILE A 341 0.67 11.40 6.65
N PRO A 342 -0.40 10.70 6.22
CA PRO A 342 -1.40 11.27 5.32
C PRO A 342 -1.96 12.59 5.86
N TYR A 343 -2.16 13.56 4.97
CA TYR A 343 -2.91 14.76 5.28
C TYR A 343 -4.39 14.41 5.51
N ASP A 344 -5.00 15.10 6.46
CA ASP A 344 -6.43 15.06 6.74
C ASP A 344 -6.81 16.40 7.39
N SER A 345 -8.03 16.86 7.11
CA SER A 345 -8.61 18.07 7.74
C SER A 345 -8.76 17.97 9.26
N GLY A 346 -8.80 16.76 9.82
CA GLY A 346 -8.85 16.48 11.24
C GLY A 346 -7.52 16.66 11.97
N TRP A 347 -6.42 16.93 11.26
CA TRP A 347 -5.12 17.18 11.90
C TRP A 347 -5.00 18.63 12.37
N THR A 348 -4.66 18.80 13.64
CA THR A 348 -4.15 20.05 14.21
C THR A 348 -2.70 19.86 14.64
N ALA A 349 -1.90 20.94 14.65
CA ALA A 349 -0.51 20.85 15.06
C ALA A 349 -0.05 22.06 15.87
N THR A 350 0.93 21.82 16.74
CA THR A 350 1.71 22.85 17.40
C THR A 350 3.19 22.60 17.19
N VAL A 351 3.96 23.66 16.96
CA VAL A 351 5.41 23.63 16.91
C VAL A 351 5.94 24.58 17.97
N ASN A 352 6.76 24.06 18.89
CA ASN A 352 7.24 24.80 20.06
C ASN A 352 6.10 25.45 20.87
N ARG A 353 5.02 24.68 21.08
CA ARG A 353 3.77 25.08 21.76
C ARG A 353 2.92 26.12 21.03
N GLN A 354 3.35 26.64 19.88
CA GLN A 354 2.58 27.57 19.07
C GLN A 354 1.72 26.83 18.03
N PRO A 355 0.42 27.14 17.89
CA PRO A 355 -0.42 26.55 16.86
C PRO A 355 0.10 26.85 15.45
N VAL A 356 0.09 25.84 14.58
CA VAL A 356 0.50 25.98 13.18
C VAL A 356 -0.47 25.25 12.25
N LYS A 357 -0.57 25.74 11.00
CA LYS A 357 -1.37 25.09 9.96
C LYS A 357 -0.64 23.86 9.43
N VAL A 358 -1.33 22.71 9.45
CA VAL A 358 -0.89 21.52 8.71
C VAL A 358 -1.21 21.75 7.24
N VAL A 359 -0.22 21.54 6.36
CA VAL A 359 -0.37 21.71 4.91
C VAL A 359 -0.18 20.38 4.18
N LYS A 360 -0.76 20.31 2.99
CA LYS A 360 -0.64 19.18 2.08
C LYS A 360 0.61 19.31 1.21
N VAL A 361 1.41 18.25 1.12
CA VAL A 361 2.66 18.19 0.35
C VAL A 361 2.80 16.84 -0.37
N LEU A 362 3.56 16.81 -1.47
CA LEU A 362 3.81 15.61 -2.29
C LEU A 362 2.51 14.82 -2.59
N GLY A 363 1.50 15.51 -3.09
CA GLY A 363 0.18 14.89 -3.30
C GLY A 363 -0.68 15.03 -2.06
N ASP A 364 -0.58 14.12 -1.09
CA ASP A 364 -1.51 14.03 0.04
C ASP A 364 -0.85 13.72 1.40
N PHE A 365 0.43 14.07 1.59
CA PHE A 365 1.12 13.96 2.89
C PHE A 365 1.04 15.26 3.69
N ALA A 366 1.23 15.17 5.00
CA ALA A 366 1.22 16.32 5.89
C ALA A 366 2.62 16.93 6.06
N ALA A 367 2.68 18.26 6.08
CA ALA A 367 3.83 19.02 6.55
C ALA A 367 3.41 20.12 7.53
N VAL A 368 4.32 20.51 8.41
CA VAL A 368 4.14 21.61 9.37
C VAL A 368 5.33 22.56 9.31
N PRO A 369 5.13 23.89 9.47
CA PRO A 369 6.23 24.83 9.45
C PRO A 369 7.11 24.67 10.69
N ILE A 370 8.43 24.81 10.53
CA ILE A 370 9.41 24.77 11.61
C ILE A 370 10.29 26.02 11.53
N THR A 371 10.63 26.59 12.68
CA THR A 371 11.28 27.91 12.75
C THR A 371 12.62 27.88 13.47
N SER A 372 12.74 27.06 14.51
CA SER A 372 13.93 26.97 15.36
C SER A 372 14.93 25.94 14.84
N THR A 373 16.14 25.91 15.42
CA THR A 373 17.10 24.82 15.19
C THR A 373 16.58 23.50 15.73
N THR A 374 16.05 23.47 16.95
CA THR A 374 15.36 22.31 17.51
C THR A 374 13.88 22.65 17.64
N ASN A 375 13.01 21.78 17.12
CA ASN A 375 11.57 21.98 17.14
C ASN A 375 10.89 20.80 17.81
N HIS A 376 10.02 21.08 18.78
CA HIS A 376 9.12 20.09 19.34
C HIS A 376 7.77 20.17 18.63
N VAL A 377 7.41 19.10 17.92
CA VAL A 377 6.21 19.01 17.10
C VAL A 377 5.20 18.09 17.75
N VAL A 378 3.95 18.55 17.81
CA VAL A 378 2.81 17.75 18.29
C VAL A 378 1.69 17.87 17.27
N MET A 379 1.25 16.74 16.72
CA MET A 379 0.07 16.63 15.87
C MET A 379 -1.03 15.90 16.64
N ARG A 380 -2.26 16.41 16.61
CA ARG A 380 -3.43 15.78 17.22
C ARG A 380 -4.53 15.61 16.19
N TYR A 381 -5.08 14.40 16.10
CA TYR A 381 -6.19 14.08 15.21
C TYR A 381 -7.52 14.21 15.95
N HIS A 382 -8.50 14.81 15.31
CA HIS A 382 -9.90 14.71 15.70
C HIS A 382 -10.71 14.21 14.50
N ILE A 383 -11.79 13.46 14.76
CA ILE A 383 -12.66 12.98 13.71
C ILE A 383 -13.49 14.16 13.18
N PRO A 384 -13.33 14.59 11.91
CA PRO A 384 -14.14 15.68 11.37
C PRO A 384 -15.63 15.32 11.43
N GLY A 385 -16.45 16.25 11.90
CA GLY A 385 -17.91 16.06 12.00
C GLY A 385 -18.40 15.23 13.19
N LEU A 386 -17.53 14.64 14.02
CA LEU A 386 -17.95 13.84 15.17
C LEU A 386 -18.87 14.60 16.13
N ILE A 387 -18.52 15.84 16.48
CA ILE A 387 -19.32 16.68 17.38
C ILE A 387 -20.70 16.94 16.78
N VAL A 388 -20.77 17.28 15.50
CA VAL A 388 -22.03 17.51 14.78
C VAL A 388 -22.87 16.24 14.75
N GLY A 389 -22.26 15.08 14.46
CA GLY A 389 -22.93 13.78 14.48
C GLY A 389 -23.50 13.43 15.86
N CYS A 390 -22.75 13.70 16.93
CA CYS A 390 -23.22 13.50 18.31
C CYS A 390 -24.43 14.39 18.63
N ILE A 391 -24.40 15.67 18.23
CA ILE A 391 -25.51 16.59 18.42
C ILE A 391 -26.76 16.10 17.68
N LEU A 392 -26.63 15.74 16.40
CA LEU A 392 -27.75 15.24 15.59
C LEU A 392 -28.32 13.92 16.14
N SER A 393 -27.46 13.03 16.61
CA SER A 393 -27.88 11.75 17.22
C SER A 393 -28.66 11.98 18.51
N LEU A 394 -28.19 12.92 19.35
CA LEU A 394 -28.88 13.27 20.59
C LEU A 394 -30.25 13.91 20.30
N LEU A 395 -30.32 14.83 19.35
CA LEU A 395 -31.58 15.44 18.93
C LEU A 395 -32.56 14.40 18.38
N GLY A 396 -32.09 13.47 17.53
CA GLY A 396 -32.91 12.38 17.02
C GLY A 396 -33.44 11.47 18.11
N LEU A 397 -32.60 11.13 19.10
CA LEU A 397 -33.01 10.34 20.26
C LEU A 397 -34.06 11.08 21.10
N LEU A 398 -33.87 12.37 21.38
CA LEU A 398 -34.83 13.17 22.14
C LEU A 398 -36.18 13.28 21.42
N LEU A 399 -36.18 13.45 20.10
CA LEU A 399 -37.41 13.45 19.30
C LEU A 399 -38.12 12.09 19.31
N TYR A 400 -37.38 11.00 19.19
CA TYR A 400 -37.92 9.64 19.27
C TYR A 400 -38.56 9.37 20.64
N LEU A 401 -37.86 9.71 21.73
CA LEU A 401 -38.38 9.56 23.08
C LEU A 401 -39.63 10.41 23.32
N ASN A 402 -39.65 11.65 22.80
CA ASN A 402 -40.84 12.50 22.86
C ASN A 402 -42.04 11.84 22.15
N GLN A 403 -41.85 11.30 20.94
CA GLN A 403 -42.92 10.59 20.24
C GLN A 403 -43.44 9.36 20.99
N MET A 404 -42.55 8.58 21.61
CA MET A 404 -42.93 7.41 22.40
C MET A 404 -43.76 7.81 23.62
N ILE A 405 -43.37 8.89 24.31
CA ILE A 405 -44.14 9.45 25.42
C ILE A 405 -45.52 9.90 24.94
N VAL A 406 -45.60 10.70 23.86
CA VAL A 406 -46.87 11.18 23.32
C VAL A 406 -47.80 10.03 22.90
N LYS A 407 -47.27 8.93 22.35
CA LYS A 407 -48.04 7.72 22.01
C LYS A 407 -48.47 6.88 23.22
N HIS A 408 -47.80 7.02 24.35
CA HIS A 408 -48.17 6.30 25.57
C HIS A 408 -49.27 7.02 26.36
N PHE A 409 -49.34 8.35 26.23
CA PHE A 409 -50.34 9.20 26.88
C PHE A 409 -51.52 9.58 25.97
N LYS A 410 -51.57 9.07 24.74
CA LYS A 410 -52.75 9.04 23.86
C LYS A 410 -53.21 7.61 23.72
#